data_AF-G0LID4-F1
#
_entry.id   AF-G0LID4-F1
#
_cell.length_a   1.000
_cell.length_b   1.000
_cell.length_c   1.000
_cell.angle_alpha   90.00
_cell.angle_beta   90.00
_cell.angle_gamma   90.00
#
_symmetry.space_group_name_H-M   'P 1'
#
loop_
_entity.id
_entity.type
_entity.pdbx_description
1 polymer ?
#
loop_
_entity_poly.entity_id
_entity_poly.type
_entity_poly.pdbx_seq_one_letter_code
_entity_poly.pdbx_strand_id
1 'polypeptide(L)'
;MCEYAYATRFDESNAWFVLPLSSLENGETGEPLAVINTAVLNPFKTGTVGIIEAGILAQADSRVAGIIISGAQAYRLLRALDHR
;
A
#
# COMPACT_ATOMS: atom_id res chain seq x y z
N MET A 1 3.88 16.52 2.10
CA MET A 1 3.88 15.40 3.07
C MET A 1 2.82 14.36 2.68
N CYS A 2 2.95 13.09 3.08
CA CYS A 2 1.92 12.06 2.88
C CYS A 2 1.13 11.86 4.17
N GLU A 3 -0.18 12.12 4.13
CA GLU A 3 -1.08 11.99 5.27
C GLU A 3 -2.16 10.94 5.01
N TYR A 4 -2.63 10.24 6.03
CA TYR A 4 -3.75 9.31 5.87
C TYR A 4 -5.04 9.98 6.32
N ALA A 5 -6.05 9.97 5.46
CA ALA A 5 -7.37 10.49 5.77
C ALA A 5 -8.46 9.45 5.53
N TYR A 6 -9.50 9.51 6.35
CA TYR A 6 -10.75 8.81 6.14
C TYR A 6 -11.79 9.82 5.65
N ALA A 7 -12.44 9.51 4.53
CA ALA A 7 -13.54 10.30 4.02
C ALA A 7 -14.82 9.45 4.03
N THR A 8 -15.96 10.04 4.33
CA THR A 8 -17.27 9.40 4.17
C THR A 8 -18.25 10.40 3.59
N ARG A 9 -19.32 9.91 2.96
CA ARG A 9 -20.44 10.74 2.50
C ARG A 9 -21.44 10.87 3.66
N PHE A 10 -22.18 11.98 3.72
CA PHE A 10 -23.12 12.27 4.81
C PHE A 10 -24.23 11.20 5.02
N ASP A 11 -24.50 10.36 4.02
CA ASP A 11 -25.52 9.30 4.03
C ASP A 11 -24.94 7.88 3.90
N GLU A 12 -23.61 7.72 4.03
CA GLU A 12 -22.96 6.42 3.92
C GLU A 12 -22.34 5.94 5.24
N SER A 13 -22.44 4.63 5.48
CA SER A 13 -21.87 3.96 6.65
C SER A 13 -20.41 3.56 6.49
N ASN A 14 -19.88 3.61 5.26
CA ASN A 14 -18.53 3.15 4.95
C ASN A 14 -17.60 4.33 4.76
N ALA A 15 -16.50 4.35 5.51
CA ALA A 15 -15.41 5.28 5.25
C ALA A 15 -14.51 4.75 4.13
N TRP A 16 -14.15 5.63 3.20
CA TRP A 16 -13.09 5.38 2.24
C TRP A 16 -11.76 5.86 2.79
N PHE A 17 -10.74 5.04 2.54
CA PHE A 17 -9.37 5.41 2.81
C PHE A 17 -8.84 6.20 1.62
N VAL A 18 -8.26 7.38 1.88
CA VAL A 18 -7.63 8.24 0.87
C VAL A 18 -6.30 8.78 1.39
N LEU A 19 -5.40 9.13 0.47
CA LEU A 19 -4.12 9.76 0.76
C LEU A 19 -4.09 11.13 0.10
N PRO A 20 -4.31 12.20 0.87
CA PRO A 20 -3.93 13.54 0.45
C PRO A 20 -2.41 13.61 0.26
N LEU A 21 -1.99 14.08 -0.91
CA LEU A 21 -0.62 14.40 -1.21
C LEU A 21 -0.49 15.92 -1.26
N SER A 22 0.42 16.45 -0.46
CA SER A 22 0.74 17.88 -0.46
C SER A 22 2.23 18.11 -0.71
N SER A 23 2.57 19.32 -1.16
CA SER A 23 3.97 19.76 -1.23
C SER A 23 4.60 19.72 0.18
N LEU A 24 5.93 19.78 0.21
CA LEU A 24 6.68 19.95 1.45
C LEU A 24 7.57 21.17 1.28
N GLU A 25 7.36 22.18 2.12
CA GLU A 25 8.09 23.46 2.07
C GLU A 25 8.75 23.67 3.43
N ASN A 26 10.09 23.75 3.45
CA ASN A 26 10.88 23.87 4.68
C ASN A 26 10.57 22.81 5.76
N GLY A 27 10.12 21.62 5.35
CA GLY A 27 9.76 20.54 6.26
C GLY A 27 8.32 20.60 6.78
N GLU A 28 7.55 21.60 6.36
CA GLU A 28 6.13 21.76 6.72
C GLU A 28 5.22 21.33 5.55
N THR A 29 4.00 20.91 5.88
CA THR A 29 2.97 20.56 4.89
C THR A 29 2.55 21.81 4.12
N GLY A 30 2.83 21.83 2.82
CA GLY A 30 2.47 22.93 1.93
C GLY A 30 1.17 22.67 1.15
N GLU A 31 1.10 23.20 -0.06
CA GLU A 31 -0.11 23.16 -0.89
C GLU A 31 -0.58 21.73 -1.24
N PRO A 32 -1.91 21.46 -1.25
CA PRO A 32 -2.43 20.18 -1.72
C PRO A 32 -2.17 19.98 -3.22
N LEU A 33 -1.64 18.81 -3.58
CA LEU A 33 -1.29 18.44 -4.96
C LEU A 33 -2.25 17.42 -5.56
N ALA A 34 -2.67 16.42 -4.78
CA ALA A 34 -3.53 15.35 -5.25
C ALA A 34 -4.27 14.62 -4.11
N VAL A 35 -5.32 13.88 -4.47
CA VAL A 35 -5.94 12.88 -3.60
C VAL A 35 -5.83 11.52 -4.29
N ILE A 36 -5.21 10.57 -3.61
CA ILE A 36 -4.93 9.24 -4.16
C ILE A 36 -5.87 8.21 -3.51
N ASN A 37 -6.46 7.34 -4.32
CA ASN A 37 -7.23 6.20 -3.85
C ASN A 37 -6.31 5.17 -3.18
N THR A 38 -6.34 5.09 -1.85
CA THR A 38 -5.44 4.19 -1.11
C THR A 38 -5.93 2.75 -1.04
N ALA A 39 -7.20 2.47 -1.32
CA ALA A 39 -7.67 1.09 -1.43
C ALA A 39 -6.90 0.35 -2.54
N VAL A 40 -6.52 1.06 -3.61
CA VAL A 40 -5.67 0.52 -4.67
C VAL A 40 -4.18 0.58 -4.30
N LEU A 41 -3.70 1.71 -3.78
CA LEU A 41 -2.27 1.92 -3.49
C LEU A 41 -1.73 1.00 -2.38
N ASN A 42 -2.51 0.77 -1.32
CA ASN A 42 -2.07 0.02 -0.15
C ASN A 42 -1.62 -1.41 -0.50
N PRO A 43 -2.36 -2.18 -1.31
CA PRO A 43 -1.90 -3.46 -1.82
C PRO A 43 -0.55 -3.41 -2.51
N PHE A 44 -0.31 -2.42 -3.38
CA PHE A 44 0.96 -2.30 -4.07
C PHE A 44 2.11 -2.03 -3.11
N LYS A 45 1.99 -0.99 -2.27
CA LYS A 45 3.10 -0.63 -1.36
C LYS A 45 3.43 -1.77 -0.40
N THR A 46 2.41 -2.46 0.13
CA THR A 46 2.60 -3.57 1.07
C THR A 46 3.22 -4.78 0.37
N GLY A 47 2.74 -5.13 -0.83
CA GLY A 47 3.34 -6.20 -1.62
C GLY A 47 4.80 -5.92 -1.96
N THR A 48 5.15 -4.67 -2.30
CA THR A 48 6.53 -4.24 -2.58
C THR A 48 7.44 -4.40 -1.36
N VAL A 49 7.00 -3.99 -0.18
CA VAL A 49 7.79 -4.19 1.06
C VAL A 49 8.02 -5.68 1.30
N GLY A 50 6.96 -6.49 1.26
CA GLY A 50 7.06 -7.92 1.51
C GLY A 50 7.99 -8.64 0.53
N ILE A 51 8.02 -8.23 -0.74
CA ILE A 51 8.96 -8.82 -1.69
C ILE A 51 10.39 -8.38 -1.44
N ILE A 52 10.66 -7.09 -1.19
CA ILE A 52 12.01 -6.62 -0.87
C ILE A 52 12.58 -7.42 0.31
N GLU A 53 11.80 -7.54 1.39
CA GLU A 53 12.18 -8.32 2.56
C GLU A 53 12.43 -9.79 2.23
N ALA A 54 11.54 -10.44 1.48
CA ALA A 54 11.76 -11.82 1.05
C ALA A 54 13.06 -11.99 0.24
N GLY A 55 13.50 -10.96 -0.48
CA GLY A 55 14.74 -11.02 -1.26
C GLY A 55 16.01 -10.90 -0.42
N ILE A 56 15.86 -10.37 0.79
CA ILE A 56 16.97 -10.16 1.72
C ILE A 56 17.00 -11.28 2.77
N LEU A 57 15.83 -11.76 3.21
CA LEU A 57 15.68 -12.60 4.39
C LEU A 57 15.30 -14.05 4.08
N ALA A 58 14.69 -14.34 2.93
CA ALA A 58 14.32 -15.72 2.60
C ALA A 58 15.53 -16.53 2.11
N GLN A 59 15.45 -17.85 2.26
CA GLN A 59 16.45 -18.76 1.70
C GLN A 59 16.40 -18.68 0.16
N ALA A 60 17.57 -18.53 -0.48
CA ALA A 60 17.68 -18.22 -1.91
C ALA A 60 17.03 -19.24 -2.85
N ASP A 61 16.90 -20.50 -2.43
CA ASP A 61 16.31 -21.60 -3.21
C ASP A 61 14.87 -21.95 -2.79
N SER A 62 14.22 -21.10 -1.99
CA SER A 62 12.82 -21.29 -1.59
C SER A 62 11.91 -21.44 -2.82
N ARG A 63 11.15 -22.55 -2.88
CA ARG A 63 10.23 -22.85 -4.01
C ARG A 63 8.75 -22.76 -3.66
N VAL A 64 8.43 -22.65 -2.37
CA VAL A 64 7.05 -22.70 -1.89
C VAL A 64 6.80 -21.48 -1.00
N ALA A 65 5.72 -20.75 -1.31
CA ALA A 65 5.23 -19.64 -0.50
C ALA A 65 3.90 -20.04 0.16
N GLY A 66 3.84 -19.96 1.49
CA GLY A 66 2.59 -20.07 2.23
C GLY A 66 1.90 -18.72 2.31
N ILE A 67 0.63 -18.67 1.91
CA ILE A 67 -0.18 -17.45 2.00
C ILE A 67 -1.29 -17.68 3.01
N ILE A 68 -1.31 -16.85 4.05
CA ILE A 68 -2.34 -16.86 5.08
C ILE A 68 -3.25 -15.66 4.79
N ILE A 69 -4.53 -15.94 4.48
CA ILE A 69 -5.57 -14.99 4.00
C ILE A 69 -5.42 -14.63 2.51
N SER A 70 -6.55 -14.54 1.79
CA SER A 70 -6.61 -14.37 0.33
C SER A 70 -7.11 -12.98 -0.12
N GLY A 71 -6.78 -11.93 0.65
CA GLY A 71 -7.21 -10.55 0.37
C GLY A 71 -6.34 -9.81 -0.66
N ALA A 72 -6.66 -8.54 -0.92
CA ALA A 72 -5.95 -7.70 -1.90
C ALA A 72 -4.44 -7.55 -1.63
N GLN A 73 -4.03 -7.50 -0.35
CA GLN A 73 -2.62 -7.47 0.05
C GLN A 73 -1.90 -8.76 -0.38
N ALA A 74 -2.51 -9.91 -0.11
CA ALA A 74 -1.97 -11.22 -0.46
C ALA A 74 -1.87 -11.40 -1.97
N TYR A 75 -2.88 -10.95 -2.72
CA TYR A 75 -2.85 -10.95 -4.18
C TYR A 75 -1.64 -10.17 -4.73
N ARG A 76 -1.40 -8.94 -4.25
CA ARG A 76 -0.27 -8.14 -4.73
C ARG A 76 1.08 -8.73 -4.35
N LEU A 77 1.23 -9.27 -3.14
CA LEU A 77 2.45 -9.97 -2.73
C LEU A 77 2.72 -11.19 -3.62
N LEU A 78 1.71 -12.03 -3.84
CA LEU A 78 1.85 -13.23 -4.67
C LEU A 78 2.23 -12.87 -6.12
N ARG A 79 1.56 -11.87 -6.70
CA ARG A 79 1.91 -11.38 -8.05
C ARG A 79 3.33 -10.84 -8.11
N ALA A 80 3.80 -10.17 -7.05
CA ALA A 80 5.18 -9.71 -7.00
C ALA A 80 6.16 -10.91 -6.95
N LEU A 81 5.87 -11.93 -6.14
CA LEU A 81 6.72 -13.12 -5.98
C LEU A 81 6.82 -13.96 -7.26
N ASP A 82 5.74 -14.05 -8.04
CA ASP A 82 5.71 -14.76 -9.32
C ASP A 82 6.56 -14.09 -10.42
N HIS A 83 6.89 -12.80 -10.25
CA HIS A 83 7.71 -12.04 -11.20
C HIS A 83 9.19 -11.92 -10.77
N ARG A 84 9.64 -12.74 -9.80
CA ARG A 84 11.05 -12.87 -9.39
C ARG A 84 11.72 -14.09 -9.99
#